data_AF-A0AAV5B638-F1
#
_entry.id   AF-A0AAV5B638-F1
#
_cell.length_a   1.000
_cell.length_b   1.000
_cell.length_c   1.000
_cell.angle_alpha   90.00
_cell.angle_beta   90.00
_cell.angle_gamma   90.00
#
_symmetry.space_group_name_H-M   'P 1'
#
loop_
_entity.id
_entity.type
_entity.pdbx_description
1 polymer ?
#
loop_
_entity_poly.entity_id
_entity_poly.type
_entity_poly.pdbx_seq_one_letter_code
_entity_poly.pdbx_strand_id
1 'polypeptide(L)'
;MKRVRNKNTKKSVMTDPNKNENKIDGKSAKKLFTLRRTIVLVLVIAAMLIGAFVYGSRPTEIDKLTENYVDTLKPSIVRENVPTTFEDVYKAADSTFYGETLSMFGNAYDSDSDTMDPFMGKPLVLHNIETGKEYNFTFSGSADNAIPLGQLDEGVYEIYIYDQYTKKRVYFDKKTETEPFYTMRRNGKVKSITLEADQDLFRKYNTGLDKNYAFLVVKDTIPKSNVIDVIIDPSGNLLNVWSQELETGYASDTIKEADASLELAEKVKSELEKYGLKVIIDRDADSTPGYYGADGRVGQGYDHQAKVFLSLSMCDLDAVSRPFFMVSPLTNASLANEMAFVMNENGIQLDYPYTSTDLLASGVVFDTQIVDNEYNVTNYTLEPALRESGGKVTFAGQYNQIGNAEYSDRFGMYGVIFDYANVNSQDSINYFNENKDTIARSLAQGIAAYYQLQEVNENETSGK
;
A
#
# COMPACT_ATOMS: atom_id res chain seq x y z
N MET A 1 -39.56 72.26 81.79
CA MET A 1 -40.92 71.92 82.27
C MET A 1 -40.98 70.40 82.43
N LYS A 2 -41.17 69.89 83.67
CA LYS A 2 -41.48 68.49 84.11
C LYS A 2 -40.65 67.33 83.51
N ARG A 3 -40.17 66.31 84.20
CA ARG A 3 -40.10 65.81 85.58
C ARG A 3 -39.07 64.67 85.47
N VAL A 4 -37.94 64.68 86.17
CA VAL A 4 -37.72 64.01 87.47
C VAL A 4 -38.11 62.52 87.48
N ARG A 5 -37.11 61.62 87.44
CA ARG A 5 -36.71 60.78 88.59
C ARG A 5 -35.36 60.10 88.26
N ASN A 6 -34.24 60.39 88.94
CA ASN A 6 -33.84 59.99 90.31
C ASN A 6 -33.95 58.46 90.51
N LYS A 7 -32.99 57.74 91.08
CA LYS A 7 -31.75 58.09 91.78
C LYS A 7 -31.09 56.78 92.25
N ASN A 8 -29.87 56.94 92.76
CA ASN A 8 -29.20 56.12 93.78
C ASN A 8 -28.39 54.91 93.26
N THR A 9 -27.16 54.65 93.70
CA THR A 9 -26.47 55.12 94.92
C THR A 9 -24.94 55.02 94.82
N LYS A 10 -24.29 56.11 95.28
CA LYS A 10 -22.98 56.32 95.94
C LYS A 10 -21.97 55.16 96.17
N LYS A 11 -20.69 55.55 95.91
CA LYS A 11 -19.43 55.44 96.71
C LYS A 11 -18.92 54.00 97.01
N SER A 12 -17.63 53.65 97.17
CA SER A 12 -16.34 54.33 97.47
C SER A 12 -15.22 53.30 97.18
N VAL A 13 -14.14 53.65 96.47
CA VAL A 13 -12.74 53.80 96.96
C VAL A 13 -11.99 52.52 97.45
N MET A 14 -10.90 52.24 96.72
CA MET A 14 -9.57 51.67 97.05
C MET A 14 -9.34 50.21 97.52
N THR A 15 -8.43 49.57 96.76
CA THR A 15 -7.32 48.63 97.12
C THR A 15 -7.69 47.35 97.88
N ASP A 16 -7.21 46.14 97.55
CA ASP A 16 -5.85 45.69 97.24
C ASP A 16 -5.91 44.23 96.69
N PRO A 17 -4.88 43.34 96.70
CA PRO A 17 -4.35 42.74 95.47
C PRO A 17 -4.45 41.20 95.39
N ASN A 18 -4.11 40.69 94.21
CA ASN A 18 -3.48 39.40 93.94
C ASN A 18 -4.31 38.09 93.91
N LYS A 19 -3.94 37.30 92.88
CA LYS A 19 -4.11 35.85 92.64
C LYS A 19 -5.42 35.27 92.08
N ASN A 20 -5.20 34.64 90.92
CA ASN A 20 -5.57 33.29 90.49
C ASN A 20 -6.56 33.15 89.32
N GLU A 21 -6.03 32.44 88.32
CA GLU A 21 -6.70 31.48 87.43
C GLU A 21 -7.84 32.00 86.55
N ASN A 22 -7.57 32.08 85.24
CA ASN A 22 -8.18 31.11 84.31
C ASN A 22 -7.58 31.15 82.90
N LYS A 23 -7.44 29.95 82.35
CA LYS A 23 -7.18 29.56 80.96
C LYS A 23 -7.68 30.56 79.92
N ILE A 24 -6.82 30.89 78.94
CA ILE A 24 -7.25 30.93 77.53
C ILE A 24 -6.20 30.24 76.65
N ASP A 25 -6.77 29.34 75.86
CA ASP A 25 -6.26 28.40 74.88
C ASP A 25 -5.53 29.09 73.70
N GLY A 26 -4.35 28.58 73.31
CA GLY A 26 -3.51 29.12 72.25
C GLY A 26 -3.16 28.06 71.21
N LYS A 27 -4.08 27.82 70.26
CA LYS A 27 -3.90 26.91 69.11
C LYS A 27 -2.61 27.18 68.32
N SER A 28 -1.71 26.20 68.31
CA SER A 28 -0.50 26.18 67.45
C SER A 28 -0.33 24.83 66.73
N ALA A 29 -1.38 24.32 66.07
CA ALA A 29 -1.29 23.04 65.34
C ALA A 29 -2.26 22.89 64.14
N LYS A 30 -2.69 23.98 63.49
CA LYS A 30 -3.63 23.90 62.34
C LYS A 30 -3.15 24.49 61.00
N LYS A 31 -1.91 25.00 60.89
CA LYS A 31 -1.40 25.62 59.65
C LYS A 31 -0.39 24.80 58.85
N LEU A 32 0.19 23.72 59.40
CA LEU A 32 1.18 22.91 58.67
C LEU A 32 0.54 21.78 57.83
N PHE A 33 -0.68 21.35 58.19
CA PHE A 33 -1.40 20.25 57.51
C PHE A 33 -2.12 20.67 56.22
N THR A 34 -2.22 21.98 55.94
CA THR A 34 -2.86 22.54 54.75
C THR A 34 -1.88 22.75 53.61
N LEU A 35 -0.66 23.24 53.88
CA LEU A 35 0.33 23.56 52.84
C LEU A 35 0.79 22.30 52.07
N ARG A 36 1.07 21.19 52.78
CA ARG A 36 1.45 19.92 52.14
C ARG A 36 0.35 19.36 51.23
N ARG A 37 -0.91 19.44 51.65
CA ARG A 37 -2.06 19.01 50.83
C ARG A 37 -2.26 19.90 49.61
N THR A 38 -2.06 21.21 49.76
CA THR A 38 -2.12 22.15 48.62
C THR A 38 -0.98 21.91 47.63
N ILE A 39 0.24 21.65 48.10
CA ILE A 39 1.38 21.30 47.23
C ILE A 39 1.11 20.00 46.46
N VAL A 40 0.62 18.96 47.14
CA VAL A 40 0.27 17.69 46.49
C VAL A 40 -0.85 17.88 45.46
N LEU A 41 -1.89 18.66 45.78
CA LEU A 41 -2.98 18.96 44.85
C LEU A 41 -2.49 19.71 43.60
N VAL A 42 -1.62 20.71 43.77
CA VAL A 42 -1.02 21.46 42.66
C VAL A 42 -0.15 20.54 41.79
N LEU A 43 0.65 19.65 42.40
CA LEU A 43 1.45 18.68 41.66
C LEU A 43 0.59 17.68 40.88
N VAL A 44 -0.53 17.23 41.46
CA VAL A 44 -1.48 16.33 40.78
C VAL A 44 -2.18 17.03 39.61
N ILE A 45 -2.59 18.29 39.78
CA ILE A 45 -3.17 19.09 38.69
C ILE A 45 -2.12 19.34 37.60
N ALA A 46 -0.88 19.68 37.97
CA ALA A 46 0.21 19.86 37.01
C ALA A 46 0.51 18.57 36.24
N ALA A 47 0.57 17.42 36.93
CA ALA A 47 0.75 16.12 36.29
C ALA A 47 -0.42 15.76 35.36
N MET A 48 -1.67 16.07 35.74
CA MET A 48 -2.84 15.90 34.86
C MET A 48 -2.79 16.82 33.65
N LEU A 49 -2.39 18.10 33.81
CA LEU A 49 -2.26 19.04 32.70
C LEU A 49 -1.13 18.63 31.76
N ILE A 50 0.01 18.16 32.29
CA ILE A 50 1.10 17.61 31.50
C ILE A 50 0.62 16.34 30.77
N GLY A 51 -0.10 15.45 31.46
CA GLY A 51 -0.66 14.24 30.85
C GLY A 51 -1.67 14.54 29.73
N ALA A 52 -2.57 15.50 29.95
CA ALA A 52 -3.54 15.97 28.97
C ALA A 52 -2.86 16.67 27.79
N PHE A 53 -1.83 17.48 28.05
CA PHE A 53 -1.02 18.11 27.03
C PHE A 53 -0.28 17.07 26.19
N VAL A 54 0.43 16.12 26.83
CA VAL A 54 1.15 15.03 26.15
C VAL A 54 0.20 14.14 25.35
N TYR A 55 -1.00 13.86 25.86
CA TYR A 55 -2.01 13.08 25.13
C TYR A 55 -2.57 13.86 23.93
N GLY A 56 -2.93 15.13 24.12
CA GLY A 56 -3.46 16.00 23.07
C GLY A 56 -2.44 16.49 22.04
N SER A 57 -1.14 16.34 22.32
CA SER A 57 -0.04 16.64 21.39
C SER A 57 0.56 15.39 20.72
N ARG A 58 -0.03 14.20 20.92
CA ARG A 58 0.35 13.02 20.13
C ARG A 58 -0.06 13.23 18.68
N PRO A 59 0.80 12.89 17.71
CA PRO A 59 0.43 12.91 16.30
C PRO A 59 -0.84 12.08 16.10
N THR A 60 -1.83 12.69 15.46
CA THR A 60 -3.02 12.00 15.00
C THR A 60 -2.69 11.13 13.79
N GLU A 61 -3.61 10.22 13.43
CA GLU A 61 -3.49 9.44 12.19
C GLU A 61 -3.42 10.32 10.94
N ILE A 62 -3.98 11.53 10.99
CA ILE A 62 -3.92 12.50 9.90
C ILE A 62 -2.51 13.12 9.84
N ASP A 63 -1.92 13.47 10.99
CA ASP A 63 -0.56 14.05 11.04
C ASP A 63 0.47 13.07 10.44
N LYS A 64 0.29 11.76 10.72
CA LYS A 64 1.11 10.67 10.17
C LYS A 64 1.13 10.63 8.63
N LEU A 65 0.14 11.18 7.93
CA LEU A 65 0.14 11.19 6.46
C LEU A 65 1.27 12.04 5.86
N THR A 66 1.68 13.08 6.59
CA THR A 66 2.68 14.07 6.13
C THR A 66 4.01 13.99 6.88
N GLU A 67 4.06 13.24 7.98
CA GLU A 67 5.26 13.05 8.78
C GLU A 67 6.30 12.19 8.04
N ASN A 68 7.56 12.64 8.00
CA ASN A 68 8.68 11.79 7.58
C ASN A 68 8.96 10.79 8.72
N TYR A 69 8.85 9.49 8.43
CA TYR A 69 9.00 8.46 9.46
C TYR A 69 10.42 8.42 10.04
N VAL A 70 11.44 8.67 9.22
CA VAL A 70 12.85 8.72 9.65
C VAL A 70 13.04 9.74 10.75
N ASP A 71 12.31 10.87 10.71
CA ASP A 71 12.38 11.95 11.69
C ASP A 71 11.77 11.62 13.06
N THR A 72 11.02 10.52 13.15
CA THR A 72 10.36 10.03 14.37
C THR A 72 11.23 9.06 15.16
N LEU A 73 12.32 8.57 14.56
CA LEU A 73 13.22 7.59 15.16
C LEU A 73 13.85 8.13 16.44
N LYS A 74 14.12 7.22 17.39
CA LYS A 74 14.86 7.55 18.59
C LYS A 74 16.33 7.82 18.24
N PRO A 75 16.92 8.95 18.68
CA PRO A 75 18.32 9.26 18.39
C PRO A 75 19.34 8.22 18.88
N SER A 76 19.02 7.44 19.90
CA SER A 76 19.89 6.34 20.35
C SER A 76 19.90 5.19 19.35
N ILE A 77 18.74 4.79 18.83
CA ILE A 77 18.62 3.71 17.84
C ILE A 77 19.48 4.01 16.62
N VAL A 78 19.34 5.22 16.05
CA VAL A 78 20.10 5.61 14.86
C VAL A 78 21.61 5.58 15.11
N ARG A 79 22.07 6.17 16.22
CA ARG A 79 23.51 6.26 16.53
C ARG A 79 24.14 4.92 16.89
N GLU A 80 23.38 3.99 17.44
CA GLU A 80 23.85 2.67 17.86
C GLU A 80 23.77 1.65 16.71
N ASN A 81 22.73 1.73 15.86
CA ASN A 81 22.39 0.67 14.91
C ASN A 81 22.64 1.02 13.45
N VAL A 82 23.00 2.26 13.10
CA VAL A 82 23.30 2.65 11.71
C VAL A 82 24.80 2.86 11.53
N PRO A 83 25.53 1.89 10.94
CA PRO A 83 26.93 2.08 10.59
C PRO A 83 27.08 3.23 9.59
N THR A 84 28.00 4.16 9.87
CA THR A 84 28.28 5.30 9.00
C THR A 84 29.14 4.95 7.80
N THR A 85 29.86 3.83 7.87
CA THR A 85 30.72 3.29 6.81
C THR A 85 30.51 1.79 6.69
N PHE A 86 30.67 1.25 5.49
CA PHE A 86 30.58 -0.18 5.25
C PHE A 86 31.63 -0.59 4.21
N GLU A 87 32.46 -1.58 4.51
CA GLU A 87 33.59 -1.97 3.64
C GLU A 87 33.08 -2.63 2.34
N ASP A 88 32.20 -3.61 2.51
CA ASP A 88 31.64 -4.38 1.42
C ASP A 88 30.35 -3.74 0.89
N VAL A 89 30.43 -3.07 -0.25
CA VAL A 89 29.29 -2.34 -0.83
C VAL A 89 28.88 -2.90 -2.19
N TYR A 90 27.59 -2.77 -2.52
CA TYR A 90 27.06 -3.13 -3.84
C TYR A 90 26.25 -1.96 -4.39
N LYS A 91 26.64 -1.48 -5.56
CA LYS A 91 25.94 -0.38 -6.24
C LYS A 91 24.66 -0.91 -6.89
N ALA A 92 23.53 -0.28 -6.58
CA ALA A 92 22.30 -0.39 -7.36
C ALA A 92 22.26 0.71 -8.42
N ALA A 93 21.66 0.40 -9.57
CA ALA A 93 21.45 1.36 -10.65
C ALA A 93 19.96 1.70 -10.84
N ASP A 94 19.06 0.80 -10.44
CA ASP A 94 17.63 0.99 -10.64
C ASP A 94 16.77 0.26 -9.60
N SER A 95 15.49 0.62 -9.56
CA SER A 95 14.46 -0.03 -8.76
C SER A 95 13.08 0.23 -9.36
N THR A 96 12.15 -0.70 -9.19
CA THR A 96 10.76 -0.51 -9.63
C THR A 96 9.77 -1.21 -8.71
N PHE A 97 8.54 -0.70 -8.70
CA PHE A 97 7.42 -1.29 -8.00
C PHE A 97 6.45 -1.91 -9.02
N TYR A 98 5.93 -3.09 -8.71
CA TYR A 98 4.92 -3.76 -9.52
C TYR A 98 3.92 -4.49 -8.62
N GLY A 99 2.64 -4.11 -8.71
CA GLY A 99 1.65 -4.56 -7.73
C GLY A 99 2.02 -4.06 -6.33
N GLU A 100 2.37 -4.96 -5.40
CA GLU A 100 2.96 -4.62 -4.09
C GLU A 100 4.39 -5.15 -3.91
N THR A 101 5.11 -5.38 -5.01
CA THR A 101 6.48 -5.89 -4.95
C THR A 101 7.48 -4.79 -5.32
N LEU A 102 8.60 -4.73 -4.61
CA LEU A 102 9.75 -3.88 -4.94
C LEU A 102 10.89 -4.75 -5.48
N SER A 103 11.31 -4.45 -6.70
CA SER A 103 12.48 -5.03 -7.35
C SER A 103 13.63 -4.01 -7.37
N MET A 104 14.86 -4.50 -7.21
CA MET A 104 16.08 -3.71 -7.27
C MET A 104 17.06 -4.32 -8.26
N PHE A 105 17.80 -3.48 -8.97
CA PHE A 105 18.66 -3.88 -10.07
C PHE A 105 20.07 -3.34 -9.92
N GLY A 106 21.05 -4.17 -10.23
CA GLY A 106 22.46 -3.77 -10.32
C GLY A 106 22.74 -2.95 -11.58
N ASN A 107 21.97 -3.16 -12.65
CA ASN A 107 21.97 -2.41 -13.89
C ASN A 107 20.70 -1.54 -14.02
N ALA A 108 20.64 -0.68 -15.05
CA ALA A 108 19.37 -0.08 -15.45
C ALA A 108 18.40 -1.21 -15.84
N TYR A 109 17.12 -1.07 -15.47
CA TYR A 109 16.14 -2.09 -15.82
C TYR A 109 15.98 -2.19 -17.34
N ASP A 110 16.21 -3.39 -17.88
CA ASP A 110 16.05 -3.73 -19.28
C ASP A 110 15.72 -5.23 -19.37
N SER A 111 14.54 -5.56 -19.91
CA SER A 111 14.09 -6.96 -20.03
C SER A 111 14.70 -7.68 -21.22
N ASP A 112 15.27 -6.94 -22.18
CA ASP A 112 15.89 -7.47 -23.40
C ASP A 112 17.41 -7.66 -23.24
N SER A 113 17.93 -7.31 -22.07
CA SER A 113 19.35 -7.34 -21.85
C SER A 113 19.86 -8.78 -21.91
N ASP A 114 20.68 -9.07 -22.91
CA ASP A 114 21.51 -10.29 -22.99
C ASP A 114 22.42 -10.47 -21.76
N THR A 115 22.59 -9.40 -20.97
CA THR A 115 23.35 -9.42 -19.72
C THR A 115 22.43 -9.62 -18.53
N MET A 116 22.65 -10.73 -17.82
CA MET A 116 21.96 -11.02 -16.56
C MET A 116 22.21 -9.91 -15.53
N ASP A 117 21.15 -9.42 -14.89
CA ASP A 117 21.30 -8.40 -13.86
C ASP A 117 22.18 -8.90 -12.70
N PRO A 118 23.14 -8.10 -12.19
CA PRO A 118 24.06 -8.50 -11.14
C PRO A 118 23.41 -8.87 -9.80
N PHE A 119 22.13 -8.54 -9.58
CA PHE A 119 21.38 -8.89 -8.38
C PHE A 119 20.54 -10.17 -8.57
N MET A 120 20.35 -10.63 -9.81
CA MET A 120 19.52 -11.79 -10.11
C MET A 120 20.05 -13.06 -9.44
N GLY A 121 19.16 -13.80 -8.79
CA GLY A 121 19.45 -15.02 -8.04
C GLY A 121 20.18 -14.80 -6.71
N LYS A 122 20.51 -13.56 -6.35
CA LYS A 122 21.22 -13.27 -5.09
C LYS A 122 20.25 -13.08 -3.93
N PRO A 123 20.60 -13.54 -2.71
CA PRO A 123 19.81 -13.25 -1.53
C PRO A 123 19.85 -11.76 -1.21
N LEU A 124 18.68 -11.16 -1.07
CA LEU A 124 18.47 -9.81 -0.57
C LEU A 124 18.01 -9.87 0.88
N VAL A 125 18.61 -9.04 1.73
CA VAL A 125 18.27 -8.95 3.15
C VAL A 125 17.85 -7.55 3.51
N LEU A 126 16.68 -7.44 4.13
CA LEU A 126 16.22 -6.23 4.79
C LEU A 126 16.49 -6.35 6.28
N HIS A 127 17.21 -5.39 6.86
CA HIS A 127 17.48 -5.32 8.29
C HIS A 127 16.79 -4.11 8.91
N ASN A 128 15.79 -4.35 9.76
CA ASN A 128 15.08 -3.28 10.45
C ASN A 128 15.97 -2.68 11.55
N ILE A 129 16.35 -1.42 11.43
CA ILE A 129 17.30 -0.79 12.36
C ILE A 129 16.73 -0.57 13.77
N GLU A 130 15.40 -0.57 13.92
CA GLU A 130 14.73 -0.34 15.20
C GLU A 130 14.56 -1.62 16.01
N THR A 131 14.29 -2.74 15.32
CA THR A 131 13.98 -4.02 15.96
C THR A 131 15.10 -5.05 15.82
N GLY A 132 16.02 -4.85 14.88
CA GLY A 132 17.05 -5.82 14.49
C GLY A 132 16.52 -7.02 13.67
N LYS A 133 15.22 -7.03 13.33
CA LYS A 133 14.60 -8.11 12.56
C LYS A 133 15.12 -8.12 11.12
N GLU A 134 15.48 -9.30 10.64
CA GLU A 134 15.92 -9.52 9.26
C GLU A 134 14.86 -10.27 8.44
N TYR A 135 14.68 -9.85 7.20
CA TYR A 135 13.85 -10.51 6.20
C TYR A 135 14.73 -10.89 5.01
N ASN A 136 14.57 -12.11 4.50
CA ASN A 136 15.37 -12.65 3.43
C ASN A 136 14.48 -12.92 2.21
N PHE A 137 14.92 -12.44 1.05
CA PHE A 137 14.25 -12.62 -0.23
C PHE A 137 15.27 -13.08 -1.26
N THR A 138 14.80 -13.65 -2.36
CA THR A 138 15.65 -13.95 -3.53
C THR A 138 15.02 -13.28 -4.73
N PHE A 139 15.78 -12.42 -5.40
CA PHE A 139 15.31 -11.77 -6.61
C PHE A 139 15.42 -12.74 -7.78
N SER A 140 14.28 -13.07 -8.40
CA SER A 140 14.25 -14.06 -9.50
C SER A 140 14.52 -13.47 -10.88
N GLY A 141 14.52 -12.14 -11.03
CA GLY A 141 14.62 -11.46 -12.33
C GLY A 141 13.29 -10.94 -12.86
N SER A 142 12.17 -11.57 -12.49
CA SER A 142 10.83 -11.13 -12.90
C SER A 142 10.23 -10.12 -11.92
N ALA A 143 9.28 -9.33 -12.42
CA ALA A 143 8.77 -8.15 -11.74
C ALA A 143 8.04 -8.39 -10.41
N ASP A 144 7.38 -9.54 -10.26
CA ASP A 144 6.45 -9.86 -9.17
C ASP A 144 7.00 -10.87 -8.15
N ASN A 145 8.30 -11.18 -8.19
CA ASN A 145 8.95 -12.07 -7.24
C ASN A 145 10.24 -11.42 -6.70
N ALA A 146 9.99 -10.44 -5.84
CA ALA A 146 10.98 -9.63 -5.15
C ALA A 146 10.49 -9.36 -3.71
N ILE A 147 10.65 -8.14 -3.19
CA ILE A 147 10.27 -7.81 -1.81
C ILE A 147 8.73 -7.59 -1.72
N PRO A 148 7.95 -8.43 -1.02
CA PRO A 148 6.52 -8.22 -0.82
C PRO A 148 6.28 -7.15 0.26
N LEU A 149 5.86 -5.96 -0.16
CA LEU A 149 5.81 -4.77 0.70
C LEU A 149 4.69 -4.81 1.74
N GLY A 150 3.56 -5.46 1.42
CA GLY A 150 2.41 -5.58 2.33
C GLY A 150 2.70 -6.32 3.64
N GLN A 151 3.77 -7.13 3.68
CA GLN A 151 4.12 -8.01 4.80
C GLN A 151 5.20 -7.44 5.72
N LEU A 152 5.79 -6.29 5.38
CA LEU A 152 6.84 -5.67 6.18
C LEU A 152 6.25 -4.99 7.41
N ASP A 153 6.88 -5.15 8.57
CA ASP A 153 6.51 -4.39 9.76
C ASP A 153 6.84 -2.90 9.55
N GLU A 154 6.24 -2.01 10.35
CA GLU A 154 6.66 -0.61 10.37
C GLU A 154 8.14 -0.49 10.76
N GLY A 155 8.90 0.34 10.05
CA GLY A 155 10.29 0.59 10.38
C GLY A 155 11.15 1.13 9.24
N VAL A 156 12.40 1.42 9.56
CA VAL A 156 13.44 1.76 8.58
C VAL A 156 14.37 0.57 8.38
N TYR A 157 14.53 0.15 7.13
CA TYR A 157 15.26 -1.05 6.76
C TYR A 157 16.51 -0.73 5.96
N GLU A 158 17.66 -1.23 6.41
CA GLU A 158 18.84 -1.31 5.57
C GLU A 158 18.70 -2.42 4.53
N ILE A 159 19.23 -2.19 3.34
CA ILE A 159 19.18 -3.17 2.25
C ILE A 159 20.57 -3.75 2.01
N TYR A 160 20.65 -5.08 2.03
CA TYR A 160 21.87 -5.84 1.77
C TYR A 160 21.65 -6.87 0.67
N ILE A 161 22.71 -7.16 -0.08
CA ILE A 161 22.76 -8.26 -1.04
C ILE A 161 23.93 -9.16 -0.70
N TYR A 162 23.67 -10.46 -0.63
CA TYR A 162 24.71 -11.46 -0.50
C TYR A 162 25.29 -11.78 -1.87
N ASP A 163 26.52 -11.35 -2.08
CA ASP A 163 27.30 -11.75 -3.24
C ASP A 163 28.21 -12.90 -2.84
N GLN A 164 27.83 -14.10 -3.26
CA GLN A 164 28.37 -15.36 -2.75
C GLN A 164 28.12 -15.51 -1.24
N TYR A 165 29.10 -15.17 -0.42
CA TYR A 165 29.02 -15.21 1.05
C TYR A 165 29.30 -13.86 1.71
N THR A 166 29.52 -12.82 0.90
CA THR A 166 29.83 -11.47 1.38
C THR A 166 28.54 -10.66 1.45
N LYS A 167 28.16 -10.25 2.66
CA LYS A 167 27.04 -9.32 2.89
C LYS A 167 27.47 -7.94 2.42
N LYS A 168 26.92 -7.46 1.31
CA LYS A 168 27.23 -6.14 0.75
C LYS A 168 26.08 -5.17 1.00
N ARG A 169 26.37 -3.98 1.54
CA ARG A 169 25.35 -2.94 1.75
C ARG A 169 25.05 -2.22 0.44
N VAL A 170 23.76 -2.07 0.13
CA VAL A 170 23.32 -1.47 -1.13
C VAL A 170 23.41 0.05 -1.07
N TYR A 171 23.89 0.68 -2.15
CA TYR A 171 23.95 2.14 -2.28
C TYR A 171 23.66 2.60 -3.72
N PHE A 172 23.27 3.87 -3.86
CA PHE A 172 23.15 4.55 -5.16
C PHE A 172 24.25 5.61 -5.32
N ASP A 173 24.68 5.87 -6.56
CA ASP A 173 25.69 6.90 -6.84
C ASP A 173 25.20 8.31 -6.52
N LYS A 174 23.90 8.54 -6.72
CA LYS A 174 23.25 9.83 -6.49
C LYS A 174 22.26 9.70 -5.35
N LYS A 175 21.90 10.85 -4.76
CA LYS A 175 20.73 10.92 -3.89
C LYS A 175 19.50 10.45 -4.69
N THR A 176 18.77 9.50 -4.13
CA THR A 176 17.55 8.94 -4.71
C THR A 176 16.48 8.91 -3.64
N GLU A 177 15.27 9.32 -3.99
CA GLU A 177 14.08 9.22 -3.15
C GLU A 177 12.91 8.94 -4.08
N THR A 178 12.14 7.90 -3.79
CA THR A 178 10.95 7.56 -4.58
C THR A 178 9.74 8.32 -4.06
N GLU A 179 8.77 8.59 -4.95
CA GLU A 179 7.43 8.95 -4.48
C GLU A 179 6.87 7.86 -3.54
N PRO A 180 6.05 8.22 -2.53
CA PRO A 180 5.46 7.24 -1.65
C PRO A 180 4.59 6.24 -2.40
N PHE A 181 4.89 4.95 -2.22
CA PHE A 181 4.06 3.84 -2.63
C PHE A 181 3.16 3.43 -1.45
N TYR A 182 1.84 3.34 -1.66
CA TYR A 182 0.92 2.84 -0.63
C TYR A 182 0.56 1.39 -0.88
N THR A 183 0.48 0.50 0.09
CA THR A 183 -0.06 -0.87 -0.13
C THR A 183 -1.59 -0.88 -0.23
N MET A 184 -2.15 -2.02 -0.63
CA MET A 184 -3.55 -2.35 -0.45
C MET A 184 -3.98 -2.20 1.01
N ARG A 185 -5.26 -1.81 1.16
CA ARG A 185 -5.94 -1.69 2.44
C ARG A 185 -6.01 -3.05 3.15
N ARG A 186 -5.59 -3.05 4.42
CA ARG A 186 -5.72 -4.17 5.35
C ARG A 186 -6.31 -3.63 6.65
N ASN A 187 -7.52 -4.03 7.00
CA ASN A 187 -8.22 -3.58 8.21
C ASN A 187 -8.27 -2.04 8.35
N GLY A 188 -8.55 -1.34 7.24
CA GLY A 188 -8.63 0.12 7.20
C GLY A 188 -7.28 0.86 7.34
N LYS A 189 -6.16 0.16 7.19
CA LYS A 189 -4.79 0.69 7.20
C LYS A 189 -4.06 0.36 5.91
N VAL A 190 -3.04 1.15 5.59
CA VAL A 190 -2.07 0.89 4.51
C VAL A 190 -0.66 1.14 5.02
N LYS A 191 0.32 0.58 4.33
CA LYS A 191 1.72 0.96 4.49
C LYS A 191 2.06 2.02 3.46
N SER A 192 2.74 3.08 3.88
CA SER A 192 3.41 4.04 3.01
C SER A 192 4.88 3.65 2.95
N ILE A 193 5.40 3.41 1.75
CA ILE A 193 6.76 2.94 1.50
C ILE A 193 7.52 3.95 0.64
N THR A 194 8.71 4.32 1.07
CA THR A 194 9.68 5.08 0.28
C THR A 194 11.03 4.37 0.25
N LEU A 195 11.67 4.35 -0.92
CA LEU A 195 13.08 3.96 -1.05
C LEU A 195 13.90 5.25 -1.01
N GLU A 196 14.74 5.38 0.00
CA GLU A 196 15.56 6.57 0.25
C GLU A 196 17.03 6.19 0.26
N ALA A 197 17.82 6.85 -0.58
CA ALA A 197 19.26 6.73 -0.62
C ALA A 197 19.87 8.13 -0.53
N ASP A 198 20.32 8.51 0.66
CA ASP A 198 20.92 9.81 0.93
C ASP A 198 21.97 9.68 2.03
N GLN A 199 23.19 10.17 1.78
CA GLN A 199 24.25 10.21 2.78
C GLN A 199 23.89 11.06 4.02
N ASP A 200 22.98 12.02 3.85
CA ASP A 200 22.52 12.94 4.88
C ASP A 200 21.20 12.50 5.56
N LEU A 201 20.67 11.31 5.24
CA LEU A 201 19.37 10.82 5.72
C LEU A 201 19.21 10.92 7.25
N PHE A 202 20.28 10.64 7.99
CA PHE A 202 20.29 10.65 9.47
C PHE A 202 21.04 11.84 10.08
N ARG A 203 21.28 12.90 9.31
CA ARG A 203 22.09 14.05 9.75
C ARG A 203 21.53 14.74 11.00
N LYS A 204 20.20 14.76 11.16
CA LYS A 204 19.50 15.26 12.37
C LYS A 204 19.92 14.53 13.65
N TYR A 205 20.34 13.28 13.53
CA TYR A 205 20.82 12.44 14.62
C TYR A 205 22.33 12.51 14.81
N ASN A 206 23.00 13.46 14.14
CA ASN A 206 24.46 13.58 14.09
C ASN A 206 25.13 12.29 13.56
N THR A 207 24.49 11.65 12.58
CA THR A 207 24.95 10.44 11.89
C THR A 207 25.02 10.76 10.41
N GLY A 208 26.24 10.90 9.88
CA GLY A 208 26.49 11.11 8.45
C GLY A 208 27.06 9.84 7.82
N LEU A 209 26.50 9.43 6.70
CA LEU A 209 26.95 8.23 5.98
C LEU A 209 28.04 8.62 4.97
N ASP A 210 28.92 7.69 4.63
CA ASP A 210 29.98 7.91 3.62
C ASP A 210 29.52 7.68 2.17
N LYS A 211 28.31 7.12 1.99
CA LYS A 211 27.65 6.87 0.71
C LYS A 211 26.14 7.08 0.83
N ASN A 212 25.44 7.21 -0.31
CA ASN A 212 23.98 7.18 -0.35
C ASN A 212 23.49 5.71 -0.22
N TYR A 213 23.62 5.14 0.97
CA TYR A 213 23.09 3.80 1.25
C TYR A 213 21.58 3.78 1.10
N ALA A 214 21.05 2.71 0.53
CA ALA A 214 19.62 2.53 0.31
C ALA A 214 18.92 2.05 1.59
N PHE A 215 17.83 2.73 1.94
CA PHE A 215 16.92 2.39 3.01
C PHE A 215 15.50 2.26 2.47
N LEU A 216 14.79 1.23 2.92
CA LEU A 216 13.35 1.12 2.71
C LEU A 216 12.65 1.62 3.97
N VAL A 217 11.88 2.70 3.85
CA VAL A 217 11.14 3.30 4.95
C VAL A 217 9.69 2.84 4.85
N VAL A 218 9.21 2.12 5.85
CA VAL A 218 7.85 1.54 5.90
C VAL A 218 7.10 2.18 7.05
N LYS A 219 6.00 2.87 6.75
CA LYS A 219 5.15 3.56 7.74
C LYS A 219 3.72 3.05 7.69
N ASP A 220 3.16 2.63 8.82
CA ASP A 220 1.75 2.29 8.92
C ASP A 220 0.92 3.57 9.03
N THR A 221 -0.07 3.72 8.15
CA THR A 221 -0.90 4.92 8.07
C THR A 221 -2.33 4.59 7.64
N ILE A 222 -3.18 5.62 7.63
CA ILE A 222 -4.53 5.51 7.08
C ILE A 222 -4.50 5.69 5.57
N PRO A 223 -5.41 5.05 4.81
CA PRO A 223 -5.44 5.19 3.36
C PRO A 223 -5.73 6.64 2.95
N LYS A 224 -5.00 7.14 1.95
CA LYS A 224 -5.36 8.40 1.29
C LYS A 224 -6.64 8.22 0.48
N SER A 225 -7.48 9.26 0.44
CA SER A 225 -8.78 9.19 -0.24
C SER A 225 -8.65 8.99 -1.74
N ASN A 226 -7.61 9.51 -2.38
CA ASN A 226 -7.38 9.40 -3.82
C ASN A 226 -6.68 8.09 -4.25
N VAL A 227 -6.15 7.29 -3.31
CA VAL A 227 -5.47 6.03 -3.64
C VAL A 227 -6.50 4.90 -3.72
N ILE A 228 -6.42 4.08 -4.76
CA ILE A 228 -7.28 2.89 -4.95
C ILE A 228 -6.44 1.61 -4.87
N ASP A 229 -7.09 0.47 -4.59
CA ASP A 229 -6.40 -0.82 -4.49
C ASP A 229 -6.46 -1.58 -5.81
N VAL A 230 -7.64 -1.60 -6.44
CA VAL A 230 -7.91 -2.32 -7.69
C VAL A 230 -8.68 -1.42 -8.65
N ILE A 231 -8.27 -1.41 -9.91
CA ILE A 231 -9.05 -0.88 -11.03
C ILE A 231 -9.53 -2.07 -11.87
N ILE A 232 -10.82 -2.08 -12.18
CA ILE A 232 -11.44 -3.11 -13.01
C ILE A 232 -11.76 -2.47 -14.37
N ASP A 233 -11.29 -3.11 -15.43
CA ASP A 233 -11.46 -2.73 -16.82
C ASP A 233 -12.47 -3.68 -17.49
N PRO A 234 -13.76 -3.33 -17.57
CA PRO A 234 -14.71 -4.10 -18.35
C PRO A 234 -14.49 -3.85 -19.85
N SER A 235 -14.14 -4.90 -20.61
CA SER A 235 -13.90 -4.81 -22.06
C SER A 235 -15.13 -4.38 -22.86
N GLY A 236 -14.92 -4.02 -24.14
CA GLY A 236 -15.92 -3.41 -25.00
C GLY A 236 -16.05 -1.90 -24.81
N ASN A 237 -16.65 -1.21 -25.79
CA ASN A 237 -16.73 0.25 -25.86
C ASN A 237 -15.35 0.92 -25.73
N LEU A 238 -14.37 0.46 -26.49
CA LEU A 238 -13.01 0.99 -26.49
C LEU A 238 -12.85 2.00 -27.64
N LEU A 239 -12.42 3.23 -27.34
CA LEU A 239 -12.02 4.17 -28.39
C LEU A 239 -10.62 3.81 -28.88
N ASN A 240 -10.52 3.41 -30.14
CA ASN A 240 -9.24 3.25 -30.82
C ASN A 240 -8.66 4.63 -31.10
N VAL A 241 -7.58 4.99 -30.40
CA VAL A 241 -6.99 6.34 -30.50
C VAL A 241 -6.37 6.64 -31.87
N TRP A 242 -6.12 5.62 -32.70
CA TRP A 242 -5.57 5.81 -34.05
C TRP A 242 -6.65 5.99 -35.11
N SER A 243 -7.58 5.04 -35.19
CA SER A 243 -8.67 5.10 -36.17
C SER A 243 -9.77 6.07 -35.77
N GLN A 244 -9.82 6.46 -34.48
CA GLN A 244 -10.93 7.19 -33.87
C GLN A 244 -12.25 6.42 -33.95
N GLU A 245 -12.18 5.11 -34.21
CA GLU A 245 -13.35 4.24 -34.27
C GLU A 245 -13.64 3.67 -32.89
N LEU A 246 -14.94 3.46 -32.65
CA LEU A 246 -15.42 2.78 -31.45
C LEU A 246 -15.41 1.28 -31.69
N GLU A 247 -14.62 0.57 -30.91
CA GLU A 247 -14.61 -0.89 -30.84
C GLU A 247 -15.61 -1.33 -29.78
N THR A 248 -16.78 -1.81 -30.20
CA THR A 248 -17.89 -2.16 -29.29
C THR A 248 -17.64 -3.44 -28.49
N GLY A 249 -16.57 -4.18 -28.79
CA GLY A 249 -16.28 -5.49 -28.23
C GLY A 249 -17.04 -6.62 -28.93
N TYR A 250 -16.81 -7.84 -28.44
CA TYR A 250 -17.42 -9.06 -28.98
C TYR A 250 -18.94 -9.10 -28.74
N ALA A 251 -19.69 -9.63 -29.70
CA ALA A 251 -21.15 -9.77 -29.58
C ALA A 251 -21.68 -10.99 -30.34
N SER A 252 -22.72 -11.61 -29.77
CA SER A 252 -23.58 -12.59 -30.42
C SER A 252 -25.05 -12.24 -30.17
N ASP A 253 -25.98 -13.04 -30.69
CA ASP A 253 -27.41 -12.89 -30.42
C ASP A 253 -27.78 -13.04 -28.93
N THR A 254 -26.89 -13.61 -28.12
CA THR A 254 -27.17 -13.96 -26.71
C THR A 254 -26.37 -13.15 -25.70
N ILE A 255 -25.25 -12.55 -26.09
CA ILE A 255 -24.38 -11.81 -25.18
C ILE A 255 -23.63 -10.71 -25.91
N LYS A 256 -23.36 -9.62 -25.19
CA LYS A 256 -22.51 -8.52 -25.64
C LYS A 256 -21.45 -8.27 -24.58
N GLU A 257 -20.19 -8.24 -25.00
CA GLU A 257 -19.05 -8.08 -24.10
C GLU A 257 -19.16 -6.79 -23.29
N ALA A 258 -19.48 -5.65 -23.94
CA ALA A 258 -19.58 -4.36 -23.25
C ALA A 258 -20.55 -4.38 -22.05
N ASP A 259 -21.67 -5.09 -22.18
CA ASP A 259 -22.69 -5.22 -21.14
C ASP A 259 -22.30 -6.27 -20.09
N ALA A 260 -21.87 -7.45 -20.54
CA ALA A 260 -21.53 -8.58 -19.67
C ALA A 260 -20.27 -8.32 -18.83
N SER A 261 -19.25 -7.68 -19.40
CA SER A 261 -18.04 -7.30 -18.68
C SER A 261 -18.34 -6.25 -17.61
N LEU A 262 -19.22 -5.28 -17.89
CA LEU A 262 -19.62 -4.27 -16.92
C LEU A 262 -20.41 -4.88 -15.76
N GLU A 263 -21.37 -5.77 -16.05
CA GLU A 263 -22.11 -6.51 -15.03
C GLU A 263 -21.16 -7.36 -14.15
N LEU A 264 -20.19 -8.05 -14.75
CA LEU A 264 -19.20 -8.81 -14.01
C LEU A 264 -18.31 -7.90 -13.16
N ALA A 265 -17.88 -6.75 -13.68
CA ALA A 265 -17.07 -5.78 -12.97
C ALA A 265 -17.76 -5.27 -11.70
N GLU A 266 -19.06 -4.96 -11.76
CA GLU A 266 -19.86 -4.55 -10.60
C GLU A 266 -19.93 -5.63 -9.52
N LYS A 267 -20.07 -6.90 -9.93
CA LYS A 267 -20.06 -8.05 -9.02
C LYS A 267 -18.70 -8.24 -8.37
N VAL A 268 -17.62 -8.23 -9.17
CA VAL A 268 -16.24 -8.38 -8.67
C VAL A 268 -15.90 -7.24 -7.71
N LYS A 269 -16.25 -6.00 -8.06
CA LYS A 269 -16.11 -4.83 -7.19
C LYS A 269 -16.80 -5.06 -5.84
N SER A 270 -18.05 -5.50 -5.85
CA SER A 270 -18.82 -5.75 -4.63
C SER A 270 -18.18 -6.83 -3.75
N GLU A 271 -17.59 -7.86 -4.34
CA GLU A 271 -16.88 -8.92 -3.61
C GLU A 271 -15.53 -8.43 -3.04
N LEU A 272 -14.75 -7.64 -3.81
CA LEU A 272 -13.49 -7.06 -3.35
C LEU A 272 -13.69 -6.05 -2.21
N GLU A 273 -14.76 -5.25 -2.25
CA GLU A 273 -15.05 -4.26 -1.21
C GLU A 273 -15.36 -4.89 0.16
N LYS A 274 -15.75 -6.18 0.22
CA LYS A 274 -15.90 -6.93 1.48
C LYS A 274 -14.56 -7.11 2.23
N TYR A 275 -13.44 -7.03 1.53
CA TYR A 275 -12.09 -7.03 2.12
C TYR A 275 -11.63 -5.62 2.56
N GLY A 276 -12.52 -4.61 2.47
CA GLY A 276 -12.20 -3.23 2.82
C GLY A 276 -11.37 -2.51 1.76
N LEU A 277 -11.29 -3.08 0.55
CA LEU A 277 -10.60 -2.49 -0.58
C LEU A 277 -11.42 -1.34 -1.18
N LYS A 278 -10.73 -0.35 -1.74
CA LYS A 278 -11.31 0.69 -2.59
C LYS A 278 -11.10 0.28 -4.05
N VAL A 279 -12.20 0.06 -4.75
CA VAL A 279 -12.22 -0.42 -6.13
C VAL A 279 -12.94 0.57 -7.03
N ILE A 280 -12.40 0.82 -8.22
CA ILE A 280 -13.09 1.58 -9.27
C ILE A 280 -13.25 0.72 -10.52
N ILE A 281 -14.25 1.07 -11.31
CA ILE A 281 -14.47 0.54 -12.65
C ILE A 281 -14.12 1.70 -13.59
N ASP A 282 -13.25 1.46 -14.57
CA ASP A 282 -12.61 2.52 -15.37
C ASP A 282 -13.50 3.15 -16.45
N ARG A 283 -14.67 2.55 -16.69
CA ARG A 283 -15.73 3.08 -17.54
C ARG A 283 -17.11 2.78 -16.98
N ASP A 284 -18.08 3.51 -17.49
CA ASP A 284 -19.51 3.23 -17.31
C ASP A 284 -20.09 2.67 -18.62
N ALA A 285 -21.42 2.60 -18.70
CA ALA A 285 -22.11 2.07 -19.87
C ALA A 285 -22.02 3.01 -21.09
N ASP A 286 -21.89 4.32 -20.87
CA ASP A 286 -21.95 5.35 -21.89
C ASP A 286 -20.56 5.90 -22.28
N SER A 287 -19.54 5.61 -21.48
CA SER A 287 -18.17 6.07 -21.71
C SER A 287 -17.34 5.10 -22.54
N THR A 288 -16.43 5.66 -23.33
CA THR A 288 -15.61 4.91 -24.29
C THR A 288 -14.12 5.22 -24.17
N PRO A 289 -13.51 5.22 -22.97
CA PRO A 289 -12.08 5.53 -22.84
C PRO A 289 -11.24 4.48 -23.59
N GLY A 290 -10.18 4.94 -24.26
CA GLY A 290 -9.14 4.08 -24.82
C GLY A 290 -8.09 3.71 -23.76
N TYR A 291 -7.06 2.94 -24.13
CA TYR A 291 -5.95 2.57 -23.24
C TYR A 291 -4.86 3.65 -23.09
N TYR A 292 -5.04 4.83 -23.69
CA TYR A 292 -3.97 5.82 -23.82
C TYR A 292 -4.36 7.18 -23.25
N GLY A 293 -3.41 7.83 -22.58
CA GLY A 293 -3.54 9.14 -21.93
C GLY A 293 -4.08 9.07 -20.50
N ALA A 294 -4.03 10.21 -19.81
CA ALA A 294 -4.47 10.35 -18.41
C ALA A 294 -5.93 9.94 -18.18
N ASP A 295 -6.83 10.31 -19.09
CA ASP A 295 -8.24 9.92 -19.03
C ASP A 295 -8.50 8.50 -19.60
N GLY A 296 -7.45 7.83 -20.09
CA GLY A 296 -7.53 6.45 -20.57
C GLY A 296 -7.68 5.45 -19.43
N ARG A 297 -8.07 4.22 -19.79
CA ARG A 297 -8.34 3.11 -18.87
C ARG A 297 -7.21 2.86 -17.86
N VAL A 298 -5.97 2.75 -18.34
CA VAL A 298 -4.78 2.59 -17.48
C VAL A 298 -4.34 3.88 -16.79
N GLY A 299 -4.55 5.04 -17.43
CA GLY A 299 -4.15 6.34 -16.89
C GLY A 299 -4.83 6.66 -15.56
N GLN A 300 -6.13 6.36 -15.48
CA GLN A 300 -6.90 6.42 -14.23
C GLN A 300 -6.26 5.58 -13.11
N GLY A 301 -5.73 4.40 -13.45
CA GLY A 301 -5.00 3.54 -12.51
C GLY A 301 -3.74 4.21 -11.95
N TYR A 302 -2.94 4.86 -12.80
CA TYR A 302 -1.73 5.58 -12.37
C TYR A 302 -2.05 6.81 -11.52
N ASP A 303 -3.05 7.59 -11.90
CA ASP A 303 -3.47 8.80 -11.17
C ASP A 303 -3.94 8.47 -9.75
N HIS A 304 -4.47 7.26 -9.56
CA HIS A 304 -4.94 6.74 -8.29
C HIS A 304 -3.99 5.73 -7.63
N GLN A 305 -2.78 5.53 -8.19
CA GLN A 305 -1.78 4.56 -7.72
C GLN A 305 -2.37 3.17 -7.44
N ALA A 306 -3.21 2.64 -8.34
CA ALA A 306 -3.78 1.29 -8.19
C ALA A 306 -2.70 0.21 -8.13
N LYS A 307 -3.02 -0.97 -7.59
CA LYS A 307 -2.09 -2.11 -7.48
C LYS A 307 -2.38 -3.21 -8.46
N VAL A 308 -3.64 -3.42 -8.77
CA VAL A 308 -4.08 -4.42 -9.73
C VAL A 308 -4.90 -3.72 -10.79
N PHE A 309 -4.59 -4.04 -12.05
CA PHE A 309 -5.40 -3.73 -13.21
C PHE A 309 -6.02 -5.05 -13.68
N LEU A 310 -7.31 -5.23 -13.41
CA LEU A 310 -8.06 -6.45 -13.76
C LEU A 310 -8.94 -6.17 -14.97
N SER A 311 -8.54 -6.64 -16.14
CA SER A 311 -9.35 -6.58 -17.34
C SER A 311 -10.28 -7.79 -17.45
N LEU A 312 -11.53 -7.55 -17.80
CA LEU A 312 -12.58 -8.56 -17.95
C LEU A 312 -13.03 -8.56 -19.41
N SER A 313 -12.65 -9.61 -20.14
CA SER A 313 -12.83 -9.72 -21.59
C SER A 313 -13.53 -11.03 -21.98
N MET A 314 -13.96 -11.07 -23.23
CA MET A 314 -14.29 -12.29 -23.93
C MET A 314 -13.20 -12.59 -24.95
N CYS A 315 -13.15 -13.85 -25.37
CA CYS A 315 -12.33 -14.27 -26.51
C CYS A 315 -13.23 -14.81 -27.64
N ASP A 316 -12.63 -15.03 -28.81
CA ASP A 316 -13.25 -15.66 -29.97
C ASP A 316 -12.48 -16.91 -30.45
N LEU A 317 -11.56 -17.40 -29.60
CA LEU A 317 -10.59 -18.46 -29.92
C LEU A 317 -11.25 -19.82 -30.21
N ASP A 318 -10.76 -20.50 -31.24
CA ASP A 318 -11.19 -21.87 -31.53
C ASP A 318 -10.86 -22.83 -30.37
N ALA A 319 -11.76 -23.78 -30.11
CA ALA A 319 -11.61 -24.83 -29.09
C ALA A 319 -11.54 -24.36 -27.62
N VAL A 320 -11.77 -23.07 -27.33
CA VAL A 320 -11.94 -22.56 -25.95
C VAL A 320 -13.41 -22.55 -25.57
N SER A 321 -13.74 -23.11 -24.41
CA SER A 321 -15.09 -23.24 -23.86
C SER A 321 -15.19 -22.83 -22.39
N ARG A 322 -14.08 -22.70 -21.67
CA ARG A 322 -14.00 -22.29 -20.27
C ARG A 322 -13.15 -21.02 -20.12
N PRO A 323 -13.29 -20.30 -18.99
CA PRO A 323 -12.49 -19.12 -18.72
C PRO A 323 -10.99 -19.42 -18.63
N PHE A 324 -10.16 -18.40 -18.83
CA PHE A 324 -8.73 -18.45 -18.57
C PHE A 324 -8.16 -17.06 -18.24
N PHE A 325 -6.92 -17.05 -17.74
CA PHE A 325 -6.16 -15.84 -17.41
C PHE A 325 -5.04 -15.63 -18.42
N MET A 326 -4.81 -14.36 -18.77
CA MET A 326 -3.65 -13.92 -19.52
C MET A 326 -2.89 -12.85 -18.73
N VAL A 327 -1.57 -12.96 -18.71
CA VAL A 327 -0.66 -12.02 -18.01
C VAL A 327 0.60 -11.76 -18.83
N SER A 328 1.31 -10.68 -18.51
CA SER A 328 2.56 -10.35 -19.19
C SER A 328 3.63 -11.44 -18.98
N PRO A 329 4.38 -11.83 -20.04
CA PRO A 329 5.56 -12.71 -19.93
C PRO A 329 6.72 -12.11 -19.12
N LEU A 330 6.65 -10.82 -18.75
CA LEU A 330 7.65 -10.14 -17.91
C LEU A 330 7.41 -10.37 -16.40
N THR A 331 6.42 -11.20 -16.07
CA THR A 331 6.05 -11.60 -14.71
C THR A 331 6.21 -13.12 -14.53
N ASN A 332 6.16 -13.60 -13.29
CA ASN A 332 6.04 -15.02 -12.97
C ASN A 332 4.59 -15.51 -12.92
N ALA A 333 3.62 -14.68 -13.34
CA ALA A 333 2.19 -14.97 -13.26
C ALA A 333 1.68 -15.30 -11.85
N SER A 334 2.40 -14.89 -10.79
CA SER A 334 2.13 -15.34 -9.42
C SER A 334 0.71 -15.01 -8.95
N LEU A 335 0.19 -13.82 -9.31
CA LEU A 335 -1.18 -13.42 -8.99
C LEU A 335 -2.20 -14.29 -9.74
N ALA A 336 -2.04 -14.45 -11.06
CA ALA A 336 -2.96 -15.24 -11.88
C ALA A 336 -2.95 -16.73 -11.49
N ASN A 337 -1.79 -17.28 -11.11
CA ASN A 337 -1.67 -18.64 -10.61
C ASN A 337 -2.46 -18.85 -9.31
N GLU A 338 -2.37 -17.90 -8.37
CA GLU A 338 -3.16 -17.94 -7.13
C GLU A 338 -4.67 -17.80 -7.42
N MET A 339 -5.05 -16.90 -8.34
CA MET A 339 -6.44 -16.73 -8.76
C MET A 339 -7.01 -17.99 -9.43
N ALA A 340 -6.22 -18.64 -10.30
CA ALA A 340 -6.60 -19.89 -10.94
C ALA A 340 -6.72 -21.04 -9.93
N PHE A 341 -5.82 -21.10 -8.94
CA PHE A 341 -5.92 -22.07 -7.84
C PHE A 341 -7.25 -21.90 -7.08
N VAL A 342 -7.57 -20.67 -6.65
CA VAL A 342 -8.83 -20.38 -5.93
C VAL A 342 -10.07 -20.67 -6.78
N MET A 343 -10.04 -20.36 -8.08
CA MET A 343 -11.14 -20.70 -9.00
C MET A 343 -11.40 -22.21 -9.06
N ASN A 344 -10.34 -23.01 -9.21
CA ASN A 344 -10.46 -24.47 -9.23
C ASN A 344 -11.01 -25.01 -7.91
N GLU A 345 -10.54 -24.51 -6.76
CA GLU A 345 -11.06 -24.89 -5.44
C GLU A 345 -12.56 -24.55 -5.28
N ASN A 346 -13.02 -23.47 -5.91
CA ASN A 346 -14.42 -23.07 -5.95
C ASN A 346 -15.26 -23.78 -7.03
N GLY A 347 -14.69 -24.75 -7.74
CA GLY A 347 -15.38 -25.54 -8.77
C GLY A 347 -15.51 -24.85 -10.13
N ILE A 348 -14.79 -23.76 -10.36
CA ILE A 348 -14.69 -23.13 -11.68
C ILE A 348 -13.64 -23.88 -12.50
N GLN A 349 -14.07 -24.44 -13.63
CA GLN A 349 -13.22 -25.08 -14.61
C GLN A 349 -12.56 -23.99 -15.46
N LEU A 350 -11.27 -24.14 -15.73
CA LEU A 350 -10.50 -23.25 -16.58
C LEU A 350 -9.96 -23.99 -17.79
N ASP A 351 -9.93 -23.30 -18.94
CA ASP A 351 -9.32 -23.82 -20.15
C ASP A 351 -7.88 -23.35 -20.30
N TYR A 352 -7.14 -24.09 -21.11
CA TYR A 352 -5.75 -23.81 -21.38
C TYR A 352 -5.55 -23.66 -22.89
N PRO A 353 -5.73 -22.45 -23.44
CA PRO A 353 -5.84 -22.24 -24.89
C PRO A 353 -4.56 -22.55 -25.66
N TYR A 354 -3.40 -22.54 -24.99
CA TYR A 354 -2.10 -22.75 -25.62
C TYR A 354 -1.27 -23.76 -24.84
N THR A 355 -0.47 -24.59 -25.51
CA THR A 355 0.54 -25.42 -24.85
C THR A 355 1.70 -24.54 -24.39
N SER A 356 1.70 -24.03 -23.15
CA SER A 356 2.93 -23.40 -22.63
C SER A 356 3.92 -24.48 -22.16
N THR A 357 5.19 -24.20 -22.36
CA THR A 357 6.30 -24.98 -21.81
C THR A 357 6.37 -24.71 -20.30
N ASP A 358 5.89 -25.67 -19.52
CA ASP A 358 6.15 -25.93 -18.10
C ASP A 358 6.38 -24.70 -17.19
N LEU A 359 5.40 -24.37 -16.32
CA LEU A 359 5.51 -23.75 -14.98
C LEU A 359 4.24 -22.99 -14.53
N LEU A 360 3.23 -22.82 -15.40
CA LEU A 360 1.99 -22.12 -15.07
C LEU A 360 0.89 -23.05 -14.51
N ALA A 361 -0.01 -22.47 -13.71
CA ALA A 361 -1.23 -23.17 -13.28
C ALA A 361 -2.15 -23.43 -14.47
N SER A 362 -2.96 -24.50 -14.38
CA SER A 362 -4.01 -24.77 -15.37
C SER A 362 -4.95 -23.57 -15.42
N GLY A 363 -5.18 -23.03 -16.62
CA GLY A 363 -5.98 -21.82 -16.80
C GLY A 363 -5.20 -20.52 -16.93
N VAL A 364 -3.86 -20.54 -16.88
CA VAL A 364 -3.03 -19.31 -16.94
C VAL A 364 -2.08 -19.36 -18.12
N VAL A 365 -2.10 -18.33 -18.97
CA VAL A 365 -1.18 -18.19 -20.10
C VAL A 365 -0.43 -16.87 -20.06
N PHE A 366 0.75 -16.85 -20.66
CA PHE A 366 1.42 -15.58 -20.96
C PHE A 366 0.84 -14.99 -22.23
N ASP A 367 0.72 -13.67 -22.25
CA ASP A 367 0.52 -12.91 -23.48
C ASP A 367 1.72 -13.11 -24.41
N THR A 368 1.46 -12.99 -25.70
CA THR A 368 2.50 -13.02 -26.72
C THR A 368 3.21 -11.67 -26.80
N GLN A 369 4.46 -11.71 -27.25
CA GLN A 369 5.22 -10.50 -27.54
C GLN A 369 4.98 -10.06 -28.99
N ILE A 370 4.95 -8.74 -29.20
CA ILE A 370 4.84 -8.13 -30.53
C ILE A 370 6.04 -8.52 -31.37
N VAL A 371 5.80 -8.89 -32.62
CA VAL A 371 6.83 -9.18 -33.62
C VAL A 371 6.95 -7.98 -34.55
N ASP A 372 8.17 -7.48 -34.74
CA ASP A 372 8.44 -6.34 -35.62
C ASP A 372 8.35 -6.72 -37.12
N ASN A 373 8.54 -5.73 -38.01
CA ASN A 373 8.46 -5.94 -39.46
C ASN A 373 9.59 -6.84 -39.99
N GLU A 374 10.64 -7.04 -39.22
CA GLU A 374 11.81 -7.84 -39.50
C GLU A 374 11.71 -9.26 -38.90
N TYR A 375 10.56 -9.62 -38.31
CA TYR A 375 10.28 -10.89 -37.63
C TYR A 375 11.06 -11.12 -36.32
N ASN A 376 11.55 -10.06 -35.69
CA ASN A 376 12.14 -10.15 -34.35
C ASN A 376 11.04 -10.01 -33.29
N VAL A 377 11.14 -10.83 -32.25
CA VAL A 377 10.29 -10.70 -31.06
C VAL A 377 10.77 -9.49 -30.26
N THR A 378 9.85 -8.58 -29.94
CA THR A 378 10.13 -7.37 -29.14
C THR A 378 9.81 -7.60 -27.66
N ASN A 379 10.19 -6.67 -26.78
CA ASN A 379 9.85 -6.75 -25.34
C ASN A 379 8.40 -6.42 -25.01
N TYR A 380 7.63 -5.95 -25.99
CA TYR A 380 6.30 -5.42 -25.76
C TYR A 380 5.27 -6.55 -25.82
N THR A 381 4.47 -6.68 -24.78
CA THR A 381 3.31 -7.58 -24.80
C THR A 381 2.31 -7.09 -25.83
N LEU A 382 1.56 -8.00 -26.46
CA LEU A 382 0.61 -7.69 -27.52
C LEU A 382 -0.57 -6.89 -26.97
N GLU A 383 -1.14 -7.35 -25.87
CA GLU A 383 -2.35 -6.77 -25.29
C GLU A 383 -2.06 -5.41 -24.64
N PRO A 384 -2.71 -4.31 -25.09
CA PRO A 384 -2.52 -2.98 -24.50
C PRO A 384 -2.84 -2.93 -23.00
N ALA A 385 -3.86 -3.68 -22.55
CA ALA A 385 -4.23 -3.75 -21.15
C ALA A 385 -3.07 -4.22 -20.25
N LEU A 386 -2.26 -5.18 -20.71
CA LEU A 386 -1.10 -5.71 -19.98
C LEU A 386 0.14 -4.83 -20.18
N ARG A 387 0.39 -4.38 -21.41
CA ARG A 387 1.57 -3.57 -21.75
C ARG A 387 1.54 -2.22 -21.05
N GLU A 388 0.38 -1.55 -21.06
CA GLU A 388 0.28 -0.16 -20.62
C GLU A 388 -0.03 -0.04 -19.11
N SER A 389 -0.37 -1.13 -18.40
CA SER A 389 -0.66 -1.08 -16.95
C SER A 389 0.58 -1.27 -16.07
N GLY A 390 1.60 -2.00 -16.55
CA GLY A 390 2.75 -2.41 -15.74
C GLY A 390 3.86 -1.37 -15.61
N GLY A 391 3.69 -0.18 -16.18
CA GLY A 391 4.58 0.96 -15.98
C GLY A 391 5.97 0.65 -16.52
N LYS A 392 6.99 0.94 -15.71
CA LYS A 392 8.38 0.63 -16.07
C LYS A 392 8.61 -0.85 -16.38
N VAL A 393 7.91 -1.76 -15.70
CA VAL A 393 8.09 -3.22 -15.86
C VAL A 393 7.66 -3.70 -17.25
N THR A 394 6.55 -3.19 -17.77
CA THR A 394 6.00 -3.64 -19.06
C THR A 394 6.27 -2.66 -20.19
N PHE A 395 7.19 -1.71 -19.96
CA PHE A 395 7.55 -0.66 -20.90
C PHE A 395 6.35 0.19 -21.36
N ALA A 396 5.45 0.51 -20.43
CA ALA A 396 4.28 1.34 -20.69
C ALA A 396 4.70 2.66 -21.36
N GLY A 397 3.96 3.06 -22.39
CA GLY A 397 4.24 4.28 -23.16
C GLY A 397 5.50 4.27 -24.04
N GLN A 398 6.24 3.15 -24.12
CA GLN A 398 7.46 3.08 -24.93
C GLN A 398 7.23 2.49 -26.33
N TYR A 399 6.30 1.55 -26.49
CA TYR A 399 5.95 1.01 -27.81
C TYR A 399 5.24 2.05 -28.67
N ASN A 400 4.19 2.66 -28.11
CA ASN A 400 3.41 3.72 -28.73
C ASN A 400 3.42 4.94 -27.79
N GLN A 401 4.15 5.99 -28.16
CA GLN A 401 4.26 7.23 -27.34
C GLN A 401 3.00 8.12 -27.43
N ILE A 402 1.82 7.51 -27.47
CA ILE A 402 0.54 8.23 -27.56
C ILE A 402 0.00 8.35 -26.14
N GLY A 403 0.18 9.50 -25.51
CA GLY A 403 -0.40 9.80 -24.20
C GLY A 403 0.20 9.07 -22.99
N ASN A 404 0.80 7.88 -23.17
CA ASN A 404 1.32 7.06 -22.06
C ASN A 404 2.82 7.22 -21.78
N ALA A 405 3.54 8.05 -22.54
CA ALA A 405 4.99 8.22 -22.36
C ALA A 405 5.37 8.69 -20.94
N GLU A 406 4.47 9.37 -20.23
CA GLU A 406 4.68 9.76 -18.83
C GLU A 406 4.64 8.58 -17.83
N TYR A 407 4.21 7.40 -18.27
CA TYR A 407 4.13 6.19 -17.46
C TYR A 407 5.36 5.28 -17.56
N SER A 408 6.33 5.62 -18.41
CA SER A 408 7.53 4.81 -18.67
C SER A 408 8.40 4.56 -17.44
N ASP A 409 8.35 5.46 -16.45
CA ASP A 409 9.07 5.35 -15.17
C ASP A 409 8.13 5.26 -13.96
N ARG A 410 6.82 5.07 -14.18
CA ARG A 410 5.86 4.92 -13.07
C ARG A 410 5.89 3.52 -12.47
N PHE A 411 5.48 3.44 -11.21
CA PHE A 411 5.19 2.18 -10.53
C PHE A 411 4.07 1.43 -11.27
N GLY A 412 4.32 0.16 -11.58
CA GLY A 412 3.39 -0.67 -12.33
C GLY A 412 2.24 -1.22 -11.50
N MET A 413 1.07 -1.31 -12.11
CA MET A 413 -0.03 -2.14 -11.65
C MET A 413 0.20 -3.57 -12.11
N TYR A 414 -0.15 -4.55 -11.28
CA TYR A 414 -0.21 -5.94 -11.70
C TYR A 414 -1.36 -6.12 -12.69
N GLY A 415 -1.03 -6.25 -13.97
CA GLY A 415 -2.01 -6.46 -15.04
C GLY A 415 -2.43 -7.93 -15.14
N VAL A 416 -3.74 -8.17 -15.16
CA VAL A 416 -4.35 -9.49 -15.41
C VAL A 416 -5.53 -9.29 -16.35
N ILE A 417 -5.58 -10.06 -17.43
CA ILE A 417 -6.76 -10.22 -18.26
C ILE A 417 -7.43 -11.53 -17.85
N PHE A 418 -8.74 -11.49 -17.62
CA PHE A 418 -9.56 -12.67 -17.39
C PHE A 418 -10.61 -12.78 -18.50
N ASP A 419 -10.38 -13.73 -19.41
CA ASP A 419 -11.31 -14.08 -20.46
C ASP A 419 -12.40 -14.99 -19.87
N TYR A 420 -13.57 -14.42 -19.60
CA TYR A 420 -14.61 -15.12 -18.83
C TYR A 420 -15.56 -15.96 -19.71
N ALA A 421 -15.58 -15.73 -21.01
CA ALA A 421 -16.40 -16.47 -21.96
C ALA A 421 -15.82 -16.40 -23.38
N ASN A 422 -16.17 -17.38 -24.20
CA ASN A 422 -15.96 -17.36 -25.64
C ASN A 422 -17.26 -16.97 -26.36
N VAL A 423 -17.22 -15.86 -27.12
CA VAL A 423 -18.40 -15.33 -27.84
C VAL A 423 -18.94 -16.30 -28.90
N ASN A 424 -18.07 -17.14 -29.46
CA ASN A 424 -18.41 -18.11 -30.50
C ASN A 424 -18.93 -19.45 -29.94
N SER A 425 -18.99 -19.62 -28.61
CA SER A 425 -19.36 -20.88 -27.96
C SER A 425 -20.56 -20.71 -27.03
N GLN A 426 -21.72 -21.24 -27.44
CA GLN A 426 -22.92 -21.23 -26.60
C GLN A 426 -22.72 -22.00 -25.28
N ASP A 427 -21.92 -23.06 -25.30
CA ASP A 427 -21.55 -23.79 -24.08
C ASP A 427 -20.77 -22.90 -23.11
N SER A 428 -19.82 -22.10 -23.62
CA SER A 428 -19.05 -21.14 -22.82
C SER A 428 -19.94 -20.04 -22.24
N ILE A 429 -20.83 -19.47 -23.05
CA ILE A 429 -21.78 -18.42 -22.60
C ILE A 429 -22.71 -18.97 -21.52
N ASN A 430 -23.21 -20.20 -21.67
CA ASN A 430 -24.04 -20.85 -20.65
C ASN A 430 -23.24 -21.09 -19.38
N TYR A 431 -22.02 -21.62 -19.49
CA TYR A 431 -21.12 -21.84 -18.36
C TYR A 431 -20.85 -20.55 -17.57
N PHE A 432 -20.54 -19.45 -18.26
CA PHE A 432 -20.37 -18.14 -17.64
C PHE A 432 -21.63 -17.69 -16.91
N ASN A 433 -22.79 -17.74 -17.56
CA ASN A 433 -24.05 -17.28 -16.96
C ASN A 433 -24.46 -18.10 -15.72
N GLU A 434 -24.24 -19.41 -15.75
CA GLU A 434 -24.51 -20.31 -14.62
C GLU A 434 -23.56 -20.08 -13.44
N ASN A 435 -22.32 -19.67 -13.71
CA ASN A 435 -21.25 -19.55 -12.71
C ASN A 435 -20.87 -18.11 -12.36
N LYS A 436 -21.54 -17.10 -12.93
CA LYS A 436 -21.15 -15.67 -12.86
C LYS A 436 -20.85 -15.18 -11.43
N ASP A 437 -21.72 -15.49 -10.47
CA ASP A 437 -21.54 -15.08 -9.07
C ASP A 437 -20.36 -15.81 -8.39
N THR A 438 -20.12 -17.08 -8.74
CA THR A 438 -18.97 -17.83 -8.25
C THR A 438 -17.67 -17.35 -8.88
N ILE A 439 -17.68 -16.99 -10.16
CA ILE A 439 -16.54 -16.36 -10.86
C ILE A 439 -16.18 -15.05 -10.16
N ALA A 440 -17.15 -14.15 -9.96
CA ALA A 440 -16.92 -12.86 -9.32
C ALA A 440 -16.31 -13.00 -7.91
N ARG A 441 -16.87 -13.91 -7.10
CA ARG A 441 -16.34 -14.23 -5.76
C ARG A 441 -14.94 -14.83 -5.82
N SER A 442 -14.68 -15.75 -6.76
CA SER A 442 -13.37 -16.40 -6.90
C SER A 442 -12.28 -15.42 -7.34
N LEU A 443 -12.59 -14.47 -8.24
CA LEU A 443 -11.67 -13.39 -8.62
C LEU A 443 -11.25 -12.57 -7.38
N ALA A 444 -12.23 -12.14 -6.58
CA ALA A 444 -11.97 -11.37 -5.37
C ALA A 444 -11.17 -12.17 -4.33
N GLN A 445 -11.54 -13.44 -4.11
CA GLN A 445 -10.84 -14.35 -3.19
C GLN A 445 -9.40 -14.64 -3.63
N GLY A 446 -9.16 -14.78 -4.94
CA GLY A 446 -7.81 -14.99 -5.49
C GLY A 446 -6.90 -13.79 -5.24
N ILE A 447 -7.39 -12.57 -5.51
CA ILE A 447 -6.68 -11.33 -5.18
C ILE A 447 -6.44 -11.24 -3.66
N ALA A 448 -7.47 -11.53 -2.86
CA ALA A 448 -7.37 -11.50 -1.40
C ALA A 448 -6.34 -12.52 -0.87
N ALA A 449 -6.31 -13.73 -1.41
CA ALA A 449 -5.36 -14.77 -1.02
C ALA A 449 -3.91 -14.34 -1.33
N TYR A 450 -3.66 -13.84 -2.55
CA TYR A 450 -2.34 -13.39 -2.98
C TYR A 450 -1.80 -12.25 -2.09
N TYR A 451 -2.63 -11.26 -1.78
CA TYR A 451 -2.24 -10.13 -0.92
C TYR A 451 -2.45 -10.38 0.59
N GLN A 452 -2.88 -11.58 0.97
CA GLN A 452 -3.16 -11.99 2.36
C GLN A 452 -4.15 -11.06 3.08
N LEU A 453 -5.23 -10.73 2.39
CA LEU A 453 -6.32 -9.88 2.88
C LEU A 453 -7.32 -10.70 3.69
N GLN A 454 -7.99 -10.05 4.63
CA GLN A 454 -9.05 -10.63 5.45
C GLN A 454 -10.35 -9.87 5.18
N GLU A 455 -11.48 -10.59 5.17
CA GLU A 455 -12.79 -9.94 5.10
C GLU A 455 -13.00 -9.05 6.32
N VAL A 456 -13.66 -7.90 6.11
CA VAL A 456 -13.98 -6.97 7.17
C VAL A 456 -15.20 -7.51 7.92
N ASN A 457 -15.02 -7.91 9.17
CA ASN A 457 -16.13 -8.30 10.04
C ASN A 457 -16.94 -7.05 10.45
N GLU A 458 -18.21 -6.96 10.05
CA GLU A 458 -19.12 -5.84 10.38
C GLU A 458 -19.24 -5.53 11.89
N ASN A 459 -18.90 -6.49 12.76
CA ASN A 459 -18.96 -6.33 14.21
C ASN A 459 -17.83 -5.47 14.80
N GLU A 460 -16.71 -5.26 14.11
CA GLU A 460 -15.59 -4.43 14.61
C GLU A 460 -15.80 -2.93 14.38
N THR A 461 -16.72 -2.55 13.48
CA THR A 461 -17.06 -1.15 13.17
C THR A 461 -17.98 -0.48 14.20
N SER A 462 -18.54 -1.22 15.15
CA SER A 462 -19.42 -0.67 16.19
C SER A 462 -18.71 -0.30 17.50
N GLY A 463 -17.38 -0.49 17.57
CA GLY A 463 -16.57 -0.29 18.77
C GLY A 463 -15.48 0.78 18.62
N LYS A 464 -15.80 1.98 18.13
CA LYS A 464 -14.94 3.16 18.28
C LYS A 464 -15.73 4.40 18.67
#